data_AF-A0A061PEI9-F1
#
_entry.id   AF-A0A061PEI9-F1
#
_cell.length_a   1.000
_cell.length_b   1.000
_cell.length_c   1.000
_cell.angle_alpha   90.00
_cell.angle_beta   90.00
_cell.angle_gamma   90.00
#
_symmetry.space_group_name_H-M   'P 1'
#
loop_
_entity.id
_entity.type
_entity.pdbx_description
1 polymer ?
#
loop_
_entity_poly.entity_id
_entity_poly.type
_entity_poly.pdbx_seq_one_letter_code
_entity_poly.pdbx_strand_id
1 'polypeptide(L)'
;MSELDLFIYVGEEYKEYSLWTGSIYMQEQLGAYGAVAFDMSLRCGTTVLAMDVAKSMMIAKEDVSTVLLAGGYCNGGFMNYKNERSRFMYNLAAGGGAMIFRKNDKRNTLLETVTMTDGSFSTDVIHRAGGSIARDLFERSSYHEELDVTNPKEMKKRLDAKSMKNFLYVIRESLQ
;
A
#
# COMPACT_ATOMS: atom_id res chain seq x y z
N MET A 1 -27.28 7.09 10.93
CA MET A 1 -26.14 7.50 10.07
C MET A 1 -24.92 6.73 10.55
N SER A 2 -24.05 6.32 9.63
CA SER A 2 -22.79 5.62 9.96
C SER A 2 -21.89 6.51 10.83
N GLU A 3 -21.13 5.91 11.74
CA GLU A 3 -20.15 6.61 12.59
C GLU A 3 -18.80 6.86 11.90
N LEU A 4 -18.63 6.39 10.66
CA LEU A 4 -17.40 6.52 9.89
C LEU A 4 -17.37 7.88 9.18
N ASP A 5 -16.32 8.68 9.43
CA ASP A 5 -16.18 10.03 8.84
C ASP A 5 -15.19 10.04 7.66
N LEU A 6 -14.26 9.07 7.62
CA LEU A 6 -13.22 8.99 6.61
C LEU A 6 -12.87 7.55 6.24
N PHE A 7 -12.72 7.30 4.95
CA PHE A 7 -12.27 6.04 4.37
C PHE A 7 -10.95 6.25 3.65
N ILE A 8 -9.96 5.41 3.95
CA ILE A 8 -8.67 5.40 3.27
C ILE A 8 -8.46 3.98 2.75
N TYR A 9 -8.41 3.83 1.42
CA TYR A 9 -8.04 2.55 0.83
C TYR A 9 -6.54 2.32 0.96
N VAL A 10 -6.17 1.18 1.54
CA VAL A 10 -4.76 0.78 1.77
C VAL A 10 -4.35 -0.48 1.01
N GLY A 11 -5.14 -0.87 0.00
CA GLY A 11 -4.84 -2.01 -0.85
C GLY A 11 -3.85 -1.70 -1.97
N GLU A 12 -3.72 -2.62 -2.91
CA GLU A 12 -2.82 -2.47 -4.06
C GLU A 12 -3.49 -1.70 -5.21
N GLU A 13 -2.67 -1.10 -6.07
CA GLU A 13 -3.14 -0.41 -7.28
C GLU A 13 -3.76 -1.37 -8.30
N TYR A 14 -3.35 -2.63 -8.31
CA TYR A 14 -4.05 -3.69 -9.00
C TYR A 14 -5.26 -4.12 -8.18
N LYS A 15 -6.39 -3.53 -8.54
CA LYS A 15 -7.71 -3.71 -7.94
C LYS A 15 -8.74 -4.03 -9.03
N GLU A 16 -10.00 -4.14 -8.63
CA GLU A 16 -11.11 -4.64 -9.45
C GLU A 16 -11.25 -3.93 -10.81
N TYR A 17 -10.91 -2.64 -10.87
CA TYR A 17 -10.94 -1.85 -12.10
C TYR A 17 -9.74 -0.89 -12.18
N SER A 18 -9.24 -0.63 -13.39
CA SER A 18 -8.06 0.22 -13.62
C SER A 18 -8.26 1.71 -13.30
N LEU A 19 -9.50 2.20 -13.40
CA LEU A 19 -9.87 3.59 -13.10
C LEU A 19 -11.03 3.57 -12.11
N TRP A 20 -10.68 3.39 -10.85
CA TRP A 20 -11.65 3.25 -9.77
C TRP A 20 -11.04 3.66 -8.44
N THR A 21 -11.89 4.10 -7.52
CA THR A 21 -11.49 4.49 -6.17
C THR A 21 -12.15 3.52 -5.20
N GLY A 22 -11.36 2.60 -4.65
CA GLY A 22 -11.85 1.50 -3.83
C GLY A 22 -12.53 1.98 -2.55
N SER A 23 -12.01 3.05 -1.95
CA SER A 23 -12.61 3.67 -0.75
C SER A 23 -13.99 4.26 -0.99
N ILE A 24 -14.26 4.84 -2.16
CA ILE A 24 -15.60 5.36 -2.51
C ILE A 24 -16.59 4.21 -2.62
N TYR A 25 -16.18 3.09 -3.24
CA TYR A 25 -17.01 1.89 -3.26
C TYR A 25 -17.26 1.35 -1.86
N MET A 26 -16.24 1.25 -1.00
CA MET A 26 -16.41 0.82 0.39
C MET A 26 -17.37 1.73 1.17
N GLN A 27 -17.29 3.05 0.96
CA GLN A 27 -18.17 4.03 1.59
C GLN A 27 -19.64 3.79 1.23
N GLU A 28 -19.93 3.55 -0.06
CA GLU A 28 -21.28 3.18 -0.54
C GLU A 28 -21.73 1.84 0.06
N GLN A 29 -20.88 0.81 -0.01
CA GLN A 29 -21.23 -0.53 0.48
C GLN A 29 -21.48 -0.57 2.00
N LEU A 30 -20.85 0.32 2.76
CA LEU A 30 -21.05 0.46 4.20
C LEU A 30 -22.12 1.50 4.57
N GLY A 31 -22.78 2.13 3.59
CA GLY A 31 -23.83 3.13 3.81
C GLY A 31 -23.35 4.37 4.58
N ALA A 32 -22.05 4.70 4.49
CA ALA A 32 -21.44 5.80 5.23
C ALA A 32 -21.52 7.12 4.47
N TYR A 33 -22.76 7.49 4.11
CA TYR A 33 -23.03 8.69 3.33
C TYR A 33 -22.57 9.95 4.06
N GLY A 34 -21.81 10.80 3.36
CA GLY A 34 -21.21 12.02 3.90
C GLY A 34 -19.75 11.84 4.38
N ALA A 35 -19.29 10.59 4.57
CA ALA A 35 -17.89 10.33 4.84
C ALA A 35 -17.03 10.64 3.61
N VAL A 36 -15.88 11.25 3.83
CA VAL A 36 -14.87 11.44 2.78
C VAL A 36 -14.19 10.11 2.49
N ALA A 37 -13.81 9.86 1.24
CA ALA A 37 -13.14 8.63 0.83
C ALA A 37 -12.06 8.90 -0.22
N PHE A 38 -10.86 8.36 -0.01
CA PHE A 38 -9.77 8.41 -0.99
C PHE A 38 -8.87 7.17 -0.93
N ASP A 39 -8.12 6.94 -2.01
CA ASP A 39 -7.16 5.86 -2.12
C ASP A 39 -5.73 6.42 -2.02
N MET A 40 -4.81 5.64 -1.46
CA MET A 40 -3.39 5.99 -1.42
C MET A 40 -2.51 4.73 -1.56
N SER A 41 -1.26 4.90 -2.00
CA SER A 41 -0.35 3.78 -2.22
C SER A 41 1.12 4.12 -1.94
N LEU A 42 1.76 3.22 -1.19
CA LEU A 42 3.20 3.10 -0.94
C LEU A 42 3.61 1.62 -0.98
N ARG A 43 2.99 0.82 -1.87
CA ARG A 43 3.20 -0.65 -1.94
C ARG A 43 3.06 -1.31 -0.56
N CYS A 44 4.00 -2.17 -0.15
CA CYS A 44 3.96 -2.85 1.14
C CYS A 44 3.97 -1.89 2.35
N GLY A 45 4.34 -0.62 2.17
CA GLY A 45 4.34 0.41 3.21
C GLY A 45 3.02 1.20 3.34
N THR A 46 2.02 0.95 2.48
CA THR A 46 0.79 1.77 2.42
C THR A 46 0.09 1.87 3.75
N THR A 47 -0.08 0.76 4.47
CA THR A 47 -0.83 0.76 5.75
C THR A 47 -0.16 1.64 6.79
N VAL A 48 1.17 1.58 6.94
CA VAL A 48 1.90 2.40 7.93
C VAL A 48 1.80 3.89 7.60
N LEU A 49 1.94 4.26 6.32
CA LEU A 49 1.74 5.65 5.90
C LEU A 49 0.28 6.10 6.11
N ALA A 50 -0.69 5.23 5.84
CA ALA A 50 -2.09 5.54 6.04
C ALA A 50 -2.46 5.75 7.52
N MET A 51 -1.77 5.07 8.45
CA MET A 51 -1.90 5.31 9.89
C MET A 51 -1.46 6.73 10.26
N ASP A 52 -0.34 7.20 9.71
CA ASP A 52 0.18 8.57 9.90
C ASP A 52 -0.79 9.62 9.34
N VAL A 53 -1.25 9.40 8.09
CA VAL A 53 -2.23 10.26 7.43
C VAL A 53 -3.55 10.31 8.21
N ALA A 54 -4.05 9.16 8.68
CA ALA A 54 -5.27 9.11 9.49
C ALA A 54 -5.10 9.90 10.80
N LYS A 55 -4.02 9.66 11.56
CA LYS A 55 -3.71 10.39 12.80
C LYS A 55 -3.66 11.90 12.53
N SER A 56 -2.93 12.32 11.50
CA SER A 56 -2.79 13.73 11.12
C SER A 56 -4.12 14.38 10.75
N MET A 57 -4.94 13.69 9.95
CA MET A 57 -6.29 14.16 9.57
C MET A 57 -7.20 14.28 10.78
N MET A 58 -7.20 13.28 11.67
CA MET A 58 -7.99 13.30 12.90
C MET A 58 -7.56 14.40 13.86
N ILE A 59 -6.27 14.74 13.93
CA ILE A 59 -5.77 15.87 14.75
C ILE A 59 -6.19 17.20 14.12
N ALA A 60 -5.97 17.37 12.82
CA ALA A 60 -6.19 18.64 12.13
C ALA A 60 -7.66 18.99 11.92
N LYS A 61 -8.53 17.98 11.83
CA LYS A 61 -9.95 18.16 11.52
C LYS A 61 -10.84 17.79 12.70
N GLU A 62 -11.73 18.71 13.09
CA GLU A 62 -12.67 18.47 14.19
C GLU A 62 -13.81 17.53 13.79
N ASP A 63 -14.19 17.54 12.52
CA ASP A 63 -15.26 16.73 11.91
C ASP A 63 -14.84 15.29 11.58
N VAL A 64 -13.58 14.90 11.84
CA VAL A 64 -13.07 13.54 11.58
C VAL A 64 -12.75 12.86 12.91
N SER A 65 -13.67 12.01 13.37
CA SER A 65 -13.56 11.27 14.63
C SER A 65 -13.35 9.78 14.44
N THR A 66 -13.84 9.19 13.35
CA THR A 66 -13.65 7.77 13.03
C THR A 66 -13.14 7.57 11.62
N VAL A 67 -12.02 6.87 11.47
CA VAL A 67 -11.38 6.58 10.18
C VAL A 67 -11.32 5.07 9.95
N LEU A 68 -11.74 4.61 8.78
CA LEU A 68 -11.54 3.24 8.31
C LEU A 68 -10.36 3.19 7.33
N LEU A 69 -9.31 2.47 7.70
CA LEU A 69 -8.30 1.97 6.75
C LEU A 69 -8.73 0.59 6.30
N ALA A 70 -8.92 0.36 5.00
CA ALA A 70 -9.26 -0.97 4.52
C ALA A 70 -8.74 -1.21 3.11
N GLY A 71 -8.44 -2.45 2.79
CA GLY A 71 -7.99 -2.81 1.46
C GLY A 71 -7.42 -4.22 1.41
N GLY A 72 -6.97 -4.58 0.23
CA GLY A 72 -6.33 -5.86 0.00
C GLY A 72 -5.58 -5.85 -1.31
N TYR A 73 -5.01 -7.00 -1.63
CA TYR A 73 -4.31 -7.19 -2.89
C TYR A 73 -4.47 -8.64 -3.35
N CYS A 74 -4.44 -8.83 -4.67
CA CYS A 74 -4.51 -10.15 -5.32
C CYS A 74 -3.42 -10.29 -6.39
N ASN A 75 -2.19 -9.92 -6.03
CA ASN A 75 -1.05 -9.90 -6.96
C ASN A 75 -0.57 -11.29 -7.38
N GLY A 76 -1.12 -12.36 -6.77
CA GLY A 76 -0.73 -13.75 -7.08
C GLY A 76 -0.91 -14.11 -8.55
N GLY A 77 -1.85 -13.47 -9.25
CA GLY A 77 -2.04 -13.65 -10.70
C GLY A 77 -0.84 -13.20 -11.56
N PHE A 78 0.05 -12.36 -11.03
CA PHE A 78 1.22 -11.85 -11.75
C PHE A 78 2.51 -12.67 -11.51
N MET A 79 2.43 -13.74 -10.73
CA MET A 79 3.59 -14.53 -10.33
C MET A 79 3.96 -15.56 -11.40
N ASN A 80 5.13 -15.38 -12.03
CA ASN A 80 5.76 -16.40 -12.87
C ASN A 80 6.75 -17.24 -12.05
N TYR A 81 6.34 -18.47 -11.70
CA TYR A 81 7.18 -19.41 -10.95
C TYR A 81 8.41 -19.93 -11.71
N LYS A 82 8.52 -19.66 -13.01
CA LYS A 82 9.74 -19.92 -13.80
C LYS A 82 10.73 -18.76 -13.76
N ASN A 83 10.31 -17.56 -13.33
CA ASN A 83 11.21 -16.42 -13.17
C ASN A 83 11.96 -16.53 -11.85
N GLU A 84 13.17 -17.08 -11.87
CA GLU A 84 13.99 -17.24 -10.65
C GLU A 84 14.38 -15.91 -10.00
N ARG A 85 14.33 -14.80 -10.75
CA ARG A 85 14.68 -13.46 -10.24
C ARG A 85 13.67 -12.97 -9.21
N SER A 86 12.40 -13.35 -9.35
CA SER A 86 11.30 -12.99 -8.44
C SER A 86 11.01 -14.07 -7.38
N ARG A 87 11.90 -15.05 -7.19
CA ARG A 87 11.67 -16.18 -6.28
C ARG A 87 11.33 -15.82 -4.83
N PHE A 88 11.77 -14.65 -4.35
CA PHE A 88 11.42 -14.20 -3.00
C PHE A 88 9.92 -13.88 -2.84
N MET A 89 9.20 -13.73 -3.95
CA MET A 89 7.75 -13.47 -4.00
C MET A 89 6.93 -14.75 -4.25
N TYR A 90 7.54 -15.95 -4.34
CA TYR A 90 6.78 -17.19 -4.55
C TYR A 90 5.78 -17.50 -3.42
N ASN A 91 6.02 -16.97 -2.23
CA ASN A 91 5.11 -17.10 -1.10
C ASN A 91 4.09 -15.95 -1.02
N LEU A 92 3.92 -15.17 -2.09
CA LEU A 92 2.94 -14.10 -2.15
C LEU A 92 1.53 -14.69 -2.33
N ALA A 93 0.71 -14.57 -1.30
CA ALA A 93 -0.71 -14.92 -1.34
C ALA A 93 -1.57 -13.66 -1.53
N ALA A 94 -2.84 -13.83 -1.91
CA ALA A 94 -3.81 -12.74 -1.79
C ALA A 94 -4.12 -12.48 -0.30
N GLY A 95 -4.44 -11.23 0.04
CA GLY A 95 -4.74 -10.84 1.41
C GLY A 95 -5.52 -9.55 1.49
N GLY A 96 -6.24 -9.37 2.59
CA GLY A 96 -6.97 -8.15 2.88
C GLY A 96 -6.97 -7.87 4.38
N GLY A 97 -7.18 -6.61 4.73
CA GLY A 97 -7.20 -6.16 6.11
C GLY A 97 -7.99 -4.87 6.26
N ALA A 98 -8.43 -4.62 7.49
CA ALA A 98 -9.10 -3.39 7.86
C ALA A 98 -8.70 -2.97 9.29
N MET A 99 -8.65 -1.68 9.53
CA MET A 99 -8.36 -1.06 10.82
C MET A 99 -9.25 0.16 11.01
N ILE A 100 -9.82 0.32 12.20
CA ILE A 100 -10.61 1.49 12.56
C ILE A 100 -9.85 2.31 13.59
N PHE A 101 -9.64 3.58 13.30
CA PHE A 101 -9.16 4.57 14.26
C PHE A 101 -10.33 5.36 14.82
N ARG A 102 -10.30 5.59 16.13
CA ARG A 102 -11.26 6.44 16.85
C ARG A 102 -10.50 7.51 17.62
N LYS A 103 -10.90 8.77 17.43
CA LYS A 103 -10.30 9.91 18.10
C LYS A 103 -10.54 9.78 19.60
N ASN A 104 -9.50 10.03 20.40
CA ASN A 104 -9.53 9.93 21.87
C ASN A 104 -9.81 8.52 22.44
N ASP A 105 -9.77 7.44 21.64
CA ASP A 105 -9.78 6.07 22.16
C ASP A 105 -8.41 5.74 22.79
N LYS A 106 -8.42 5.25 24.03
CA LYS A 106 -7.21 4.96 24.81
C LYS A 106 -6.69 3.54 24.58
N ARG A 107 -7.40 2.72 23.81
CA ARG A 107 -6.98 1.34 23.48
C ARG A 107 -6.11 1.36 22.24
N ASN A 108 -4.99 0.62 22.27
CA ASN A 108 -4.09 0.48 21.12
C ASN A 108 -3.70 1.82 20.49
N THR A 109 -3.38 2.80 21.33
CA THR A 109 -3.06 4.16 20.89
C THR A 109 -1.87 4.16 19.94
N LEU A 110 -2.04 4.79 18.78
CA LEU A 110 -0.96 5.05 17.85
C LEU A 110 -0.08 6.16 18.42
N LEU A 111 1.16 5.81 18.76
CA LEU A 111 2.14 6.75 19.30
C LEU A 111 2.72 7.58 18.16
N GLU A 112 3.72 7.09 17.45
CA GLU A 112 4.34 7.79 16.33
C GLU A 112 4.60 6.87 15.14
N THR A 113 4.75 7.50 13.98
CA THR A 113 5.01 6.84 12.69
C THR A 113 6.11 7.59 11.96
N VAL A 114 7.10 6.86 11.43
CA VAL A 114 8.16 7.43 10.60
C VAL A 114 8.23 6.67 9.30
N THR A 115 8.06 7.39 8.20
CA THR A 115 8.14 6.85 6.83
C THR A 115 9.32 7.47 6.11
N MET A 116 10.02 6.65 5.31
CA MET A 116 11.09 7.12 4.45
C MET A 116 11.00 6.48 3.06
N THR A 117 11.46 7.21 2.05
CA THR A 117 11.45 6.76 0.65
C THR A 117 12.83 6.92 0.03
N ASP A 118 13.32 5.86 -0.61
CA ASP A 118 14.52 5.89 -1.44
C ASP A 118 14.14 5.59 -2.90
N GLY A 119 13.97 6.66 -3.69
CA GLY A 119 13.56 6.56 -5.09
C GLY A 119 14.54 5.83 -6.00
N SER A 120 15.78 5.56 -5.55
CA SER A 120 16.76 4.79 -6.34
C SER A 120 16.34 3.34 -6.59
N PHE A 121 15.34 2.83 -5.84
CA PHE A 121 14.78 1.49 -6.01
C PHE A 121 13.49 1.42 -6.83
N SER A 122 13.01 2.56 -7.36
CA SER A 122 11.68 2.68 -7.96
C SER A 122 11.39 1.73 -9.13
N THR A 123 12.42 1.26 -9.84
CA THR A 123 12.29 0.36 -11.01
C THR A 123 12.92 -1.02 -10.79
N ASP A 124 13.33 -1.31 -9.55
CA ASP A 124 13.97 -2.60 -9.23
C ASP A 124 12.97 -3.75 -9.23
N VAL A 125 11.74 -3.50 -8.78
CA VAL A 125 10.64 -4.48 -8.75
C VAL A 125 9.42 -3.86 -9.43
N ILE A 126 9.06 -4.39 -10.60
CA ILE A 126 7.96 -3.85 -11.42
C ILE A 126 7.16 -4.98 -12.06
N HIS A 127 5.88 -4.70 -12.35
CA HIS A 127 5.16 -5.44 -13.38
C HIS A 127 5.47 -4.81 -14.74
N ARG A 128 5.99 -5.59 -15.68
CA ARG A 128 6.53 -5.05 -16.95
C ARG A 128 5.46 -4.64 -17.97
N ALA A 129 4.23 -5.13 -17.83
CA ALA A 129 3.12 -4.85 -18.74
C ALA A 129 1.95 -4.13 -18.04
N GLY A 130 1.05 -3.50 -18.80
CA GLY A 130 -0.18 -2.90 -18.27
C GLY A 130 -0.04 -1.49 -17.73
N GLY A 131 1.19 -1.00 -17.53
CA GLY A 131 1.46 0.42 -17.31
C GLY A 131 1.31 1.25 -18.59
N SER A 132 1.28 2.56 -18.45
CA SER A 132 1.18 3.50 -19.58
C SER A 132 2.35 3.43 -20.58
N ILE A 133 3.52 2.93 -20.14
CA ILE A 133 4.72 2.72 -20.97
C ILE A 133 4.57 1.48 -21.87
N ALA A 134 3.79 0.49 -21.45
CA ALA A 134 3.70 -0.83 -22.09
C ALA A 134 2.24 -1.32 -22.10
N ARG A 135 1.35 -0.50 -22.70
CA ARG A 135 -0.11 -0.73 -22.70
C ARG A 135 -0.47 -1.95 -23.54
N ASP A 136 0.13 -2.08 -24.71
CA ASP A 136 -0.08 -3.14 -25.70
C ASP A 136 0.48 -4.51 -25.26
N LEU A 137 1.44 -4.51 -24.33
CA LEU A 137 1.99 -5.75 -23.78
C LEU A 137 0.99 -6.48 -22.89
N PHE A 138 0.04 -5.78 -22.26
CA PHE A 138 -0.93 -6.42 -21.37
C PHE A 138 -1.93 -7.32 -22.12
N GLU A 139 -2.23 -7.02 -23.38
CA GLU A 139 -3.14 -7.84 -24.20
C GLU A 139 -2.48 -9.14 -24.68
N ARG A 140 -1.15 -9.27 -24.52
CA ARG A 140 -0.40 -10.46 -24.89
C ARG A 140 -0.35 -11.40 -23.68
N SER A 141 -0.95 -12.59 -23.80
CA SER A 141 -1.05 -13.59 -22.72
C SER A 141 0.30 -13.96 -22.08
N SER A 142 1.40 -13.87 -22.83
CA SER A 142 2.74 -14.17 -22.32
C SER A 142 3.27 -13.17 -21.29
N TYR A 143 2.68 -11.99 -21.18
CA TYR A 143 3.12 -10.89 -20.30
C TYR A 143 2.23 -10.73 -19.06
N HIS A 144 1.24 -11.61 -18.87
CA HIS A 144 0.35 -11.57 -17.70
C HIS A 144 1.04 -12.01 -16.40
N GLU A 145 2.24 -12.61 -16.47
CA GLU A 145 3.01 -13.09 -15.33
C GLU A 145 4.38 -12.40 -15.26
N GLU A 146 4.44 -11.07 -15.24
CA GLU A 146 5.73 -10.34 -15.31
C GLU A 146 6.01 -9.45 -14.12
N LEU A 147 5.60 -9.85 -12.91
CA LEU A 147 6.22 -9.29 -11.72
C LEU A 147 7.68 -9.72 -11.68
N ASP A 148 8.57 -8.73 -11.79
CA ASP A 148 9.96 -8.99 -12.08
C ASP A 148 10.91 -8.12 -11.26
N VAL A 149 12.10 -8.66 -11.07
CA VAL A 149 13.25 -7.95 -10.50
C VAL A 149 14.21 -7.64 -11.63
N THR A 150 14.30 -6.37 -12.02
CA THR A 150 14.99 -5.95 -13.25
C THR A 150 16.48 -6.26 -13.20
N ASN A 151 17.14 -5.98 -12.06
CA ASN A 151 18.54 -6.32 -11.81
C ASN A 151 18.76 -6.78 -10.36
N PRO A 152 18.61 -8.09 -10.05
CA PRO A 152 18.71 -8.61 -8.70
C PRO A 152 20.06 -8.35 -8.01
N LYS A 153 21.16 -8.38 -8.78
CA LYS A 153 22.51 -8.20 -8.24
C LYS A 153 22.73 -6.76 -7.76
N GLU A 154 22.39 -5.79 -8.60
CA GLU A 154 22.54 -4.37 -8.25
C GLU A 154 21.54 -3.93 -7.18
N MET A 155 20.29 -4.43 -7.23
CA MET A 155 19.32 -4.20 -6.17
C MET A 155 19.85 -4.72 -4.83
N LYS A 156 20.34 -5.96 -4.78
CA LYS A 156 20.92 -6.55 -3.56
C LYS A 156 22.09 -5.71 -3.03
N LYS A 157 23.03 -5.32 -3.89
CA LYS A 157 24.19 -4.49 -3.50
C LYS A 157 23.76 -3.17 -2.85
N ARG A 158 22.74 -2.49 -3.41
CA ARG A 158 22.21 -1.24 -2.85
C ARG A 158 21.42 -1.48 -1.55
N LEU A 159 20.64 -2.56 -1.45
CA LEU A 159 19.95 -2.95 -0.22
C LEU A 159 20.97 -3.25 0.89
N ASP A 160 21.98 -4.06 0.63
CA ASP A 160 23.03 -4.41 1.62
C ASP A 160 23.69 -3.15 2.22
N ALA A 161 23.90 -2.10 1.42
CA ALA A 161 24.50 -0.85 1.87
C ALA A 161 23.55 0.08 2.67
N LYS A 162 22.22 -0.07 2.52
CA LYS A 162 21.23 0.91 3.01
C LYS A 162 20.20 0.35 3.99
N SER A 163 19.76 -0.89 3.83
CA SER A 163 18.58 -1.45 4.51
C SER A 163 18.68 -1.38 6.03
N MET A 164 19.77 -1.87 6.64
CA MET A 164 19.91 -1.87 8.10
C MET A 164 19.99 -0.45 8.67
N LYS A 165 20.74 0.43 8.01
CA LYS A 165 20.86 1.84 8.41
C LYS A 165 19.49 2.52 8.40
N ASN A 166 18.75 2.35 7.32
CA ASN A 166 17.43 2.94 7.12
C ASN A 166 16.40 2.38 8.10
N PHE A 167 16.42 1.07 8.34
CA PHE A 167 15.54 0.42 9.32
C PHE A 167 15.78 0.92 10.75
N LEU A 168 17.05 1.03 11.16
CA LEU A 168 17.40 1.59 12.47
C LEU A 168 17.05 3.07 12.61
N TYR A 169 17.16 3.85 11.52
CA TYR A 169 16.76 5.24 11.50
C TYR A 169 15.27 5.39 11.84
N VAL A 170 14.39 4.74 11.08
CA VAL A 170 12.93 4.89 11.31
C VAL A 170 12.49 4.40 12.69
N ILE A 171 13.12 3.34 13.22
CA ILE A 171 12.85 2.88 14.59
C ILE A 171 13.22 3.96 15.61
N ARG A 172 14.43 4.53 15.52
CA ARG A 172 14.92 5.51 16.49
C ARG A 172 14.12 6.80 16.45
N GLU A 173 13.79 7.28 15.25
CA GLU A 173 12.99 8.49 15.09
C GLU A 173 11.55 8.28 15.58
N SER A 174 10.99 7.07 15.46
CA SER A 174 9.64 6.77 15.98
C SER A 174 9.52 6.73 17.51
N LEU A 175 10.64 6.84 18.22
CA LEU A 175 10.71 6.81 19.69
C LEU A 175 11.01 8.18 20.32
N GLN A 176 11.22 9.22 19.49
CA GLN A 176 11.46 10.59 19.92
C GLN A 176 10.13 11.36 19.98
#